data_AF-A0A9C6TWI8-F1
#
_entry.id   AF-A0A9C6TWI8-F1
#
_cell.length_a   1.000
_cell.length_b   1.000
_cell.length_c   1.000
_cell.angle_alpha   90.00
_cell.angle_beta   90.00
_cell.angle_gamma   90.00
#
_symmetry.space_group_name_H-M   'P 1'
#
loop_
_entity.id
_entity.type
_entity.pdbx_description
1 polymer ?
#
loop_
_entity_poly.entity_id
_entity_poly.type
_entity_poly.pdbx_seq_one_letter_code
_entity_poly.pdbx_strand_id
1 'polypeptide(L)'
;MPIRCFDHKLKCRLQTNNLTPKDGYQYFVLKAQEIARLENWTPVNWEETFNAFPSKLNPQTIVHNWLGPGVCPKAVAKGFRCIFSNQGVWFILVGEGNLS
;
A
#
# COMPACT_ATOMS: atom_id res chain seq x y z
N MET A 1 -10.16 5.19 4.74
CA MET A 1 -9.54 6.50 4.47
C MET A 1 -10.02 7.01 3.10
N PRO A 2 -10.58 8.23 2.99
CA PRO A 2 -10.94 8.82 1.70
C PRO A 2 -9.70 9.36 0.97
N ILE A 3 -9.50 8.97 -0.29
CA ILE A 3 -8.43 9.53 -1.14
C ILE A 3 -8.91 10.89 -1.63
N ARG A 4 -8.31 11.97 -1.12
CA ARG A 4 -8.73 13.36 -1.42
C ARG A 4 -7.87 14.07 -2.48
N CYS A 5 -6.73 13.49 -2.86
CA CYS A 5 -5.67 14.18 -3.60
C CYS A 5 -5.74 14.02 -5.14
N PHE A 6 -6.87 13.60 -5.71
CA PHE A 6 -7.00 13.53 -7.17
C PHE A 6 -7.36 14.89 -7.76
N ASP A 7 -6.64 15.27 -8.82
CA ASP A 7 -6.91 16.47 -9.58
C ASP A 7 -8.26 16.37 -10.32
N HIS A 8 -8.68 17.49 -10.91
CA HIS A 8 -9.94 17.54 -11.64
C HIS A 8 -9.98 16.56 -12.82
N LYS A 9 -8.90 16.45 -13.59
CA LYS A 9 -8.85 15.61 -14.79
C LYS A 9 -9.01 14.14 -14.45
N LEU A 10 -8.32 13.69 -13.40
CA LEU A 10 -8.38 12.32 -12.90
C LEU A 10 -9.76 12.03 -12.30
N LYS A 11 -10.34 12.97 -11.54
CA LYS A 11 -11.73 12.85 -11.04
C LYS A 11 -12.74 12.66 -12.17
N CYS A 12 -12.66 13.47 -13.23
CA CYS A 12 -13.53 13.32 -14.41
C CYS A 12 -13.31 11.96 -15.08
N ARG A 13 -12.06 11.56 -15.31
CA ARG A 13 -11.74 10.27 -15.93
C ARG A 13 -12.33 9.11 -15.14
N LEU A 14 -12.21 9.13 -13.81
CA LEU A 14 -12.80 8.09 -12.95
C LEU A 14 -14.32 8.07 -13.09
N GLN A 15 -14.99 9.23 -13.03
CA GLN A 15 -16.44 9.34 -13.19
C GLN A 15 -16.94 8.83 -14.55
N THR A 16 -16.28 9.20 -15.66
CA THR A 16 -16.64 8.74 -17.01
C THR A 16 -16.51 7.21 -17.16
N ASN A 17 -15.62 6.58 -16.39
CA ASN A 17 -15.44 5.14 -16.37
C ASN A 17 -16.23 4.45 -15.23
N ASN A 18 -17.09 5.18 -14.54
CA ASN A 18 -17.87 4.70 -13.38
C ASN A 18 -17.01 4.09 -12.26
N LEU A 19 -15.83 4.67 -12.02
CA LEU A 19 -14.87 4.25 -11.01
C LEU A 19 -14.86 5.20 -9.81
N THR A 20 -14.71 4.65 -8.60
CA THR A 20 -14.46 5.45 -7.41
C THR A 20 -12.97 5.82 -7.27
N PRO A 21 -12.62 6.78 -6.41
CA PRO A 21 -11.22 7.04 -6.09
C PRO A 21 -10.45 5.80 -5.57
N LYS A 22 -11.13 4.91 -4.84
CA LYS A 22 -10.52 3.67 -4.35
C LYS A 22 -10.21 2.71 -5.50
N ASP A 23 -11.10 2.60 -6.47
CA ASP A 23 -10.88 1.79 -7.67
C ASP A 23 -9.72 2.33 -8.50
N GLY A 24 -9.62 3.66 -8.62
CA GLY A 24 -8.49 4.33 -9.27
C GLY A 24 -7.15 4.02 -8.60
N TYR A 25 -7.09 4.10 -7.27
CA TYR A 25 -5.88 3.74 -6.52
C TYR A 25 -5.53 2.25 -6.66
N GLN A 26 -6.52 1.37 -6.53
CA GLN A 26 -6.31 -0.07 -6.74
C GLN A 26 -5.79 -0.35 -8.15
N TYR A 27 -6.41 0.23 -9.18
CA TYR A 27 -5.97 0.08 -10.57
C TYR A 27 -4.52 0.53 -10.76
N PHE A 28 -4.16 1.71 -10.23
CA PHE A 28 -2.81 2.23 -10.32
C PHE A 28 -1.79 1.29 -9.68
N VAL A 29 -2.06 0.83 -8.44
CA VAL A 29 -1.16 -0.08 -7.72
C VAL A 29 -1.00 -1.39 -8.48
N LEU A 30 -2.10 -2.03 -8.87
CA LEU A 30 -2.03 -3.33 -9.56
C LEU A 30 -1.34 -3.20 -10.93
N LYS A 31 -1.56 -2.10 -11.66
CA LYS A 31 -0.88 -1.89 -12.94
C LYS A 31 0.62 -1.66 -12.77
N ALA A 32 1.03 -0.91 -11.74
CA ALA A 32 2.44 -0.75 -11.40
C ALA A 32 3.10 -2.07 -11.00
N GLN A 33 2.42 -2.90 -10.21
CA GLN A 33 2.92 -4.25 -9.85
C GLN A 33 3.07 -5.15 -11.08
N GLU A 34 2.11 -5.12 -12.00
CA GLU A 34 2.17 -5.87 -13.25
C GLU A 34 3.42 -5.49 -14.05
N ILE A 35 3.66 -4.18 -14.23
CA ILE A 35 4.84 -3.67 -14.95
C ILE A 35 6.12 -4.11 -14.25
N ALA A 36 6.23 -3.93 -12.93
CA ALA A 36 7.40 -4.35 -12.16
C ALA A 36 7.68 -5.85 -12.34
N ARG A 37 6.64 -6.68 -12.36
CA ARG A 37 6.78 -8.12 -12.51
C ARG A 37 7.19 -8.54 -13.93
N LEU A 38 6.76 -7.80 -14.97
CA LEU A 38 7.24 -8.01 -16.34
C LEU A 38 8.75 -7.78 -16.45
N GLU A 39 9.30 -6.88 -15.63
CA GLU A 39 10.73 -6.61 -15.50
C GLU A 39 11.45 -7.54 -14.49
N ASN A 40 10.79 -8.59 -14.01
CA ASN A 40 11.28 -9.51 -12.96
C ASN A 40 11.61 -8.83 -11.63
N TRP A 41 11.00 -7.67 -11.34
CA TRP A 41 11.13 -7.02 -10.04
C TRP A 41 10.07 -7.51 -9.08
N THR A 42 10.45 -7.57 -7.80
CA THR A 42 9.50 -7.87 -6.72
C THR A 42 8.83 -6.57 -6.26
N PRO A 43 7.50 -6.45 -6.35
CA PRO A 43 6.82 -5.29 -5.84
C PRO A 43 6.88 -5.23 -4.31
N VAL A 44 7.23 -4.07 -3.78
CA VAL A 44 7.17 -3.74 -2.35
C VAL A 44 6.15 -2.63 -2.18
N ASN A 45 5.15 -2.82 -1.32
CA ASN A 45 4.16 -1.80 -1.05
C ASN A 45 4.00 -1.55 0.45
N TRP A 46 3.66 -0.32 0.79
CA TRP A 46 3.22 0.02 2.14
C TRP A 46 1.93 -0.72 2.51
N GLU A 47 1.74 -0.93 3.81
CA GLU A 47 0.66 -1.72 4.40
C GLU A 47 -0.76 -1.31 3.98
N GLU A 48 -0.98 -0.06 3.57
CA GLU A 48 -2.28 0.46 3.14
C GLU A 48 -2.86 -0.33 1.96
N THR A 49 -2.02 -0.79 1.05
CA THR A 49 -2.44 -1.62 -0.09
C THR A 49 -3.01 -2.96 0.38
N PHE A 50 -2.32 -3.61 1.32
CA PHE A 50 -2.76 -4.86 1.94
C PHE A 50 -4.02 -4.67 2.79
N ASN A 51 -4.12 -3.54 3.52
CA ASN A 51 -5.31 -3.23 4.31
C ASN A 51 -6.53 -2.90 3.44
N ALA A 52 -6.32 -2.36 2.23
CA ALA A 52 -7.40 -1.93 1.34
C ALA A 52 -7.93 -3.05 0.44
N PHE A 53 -7.07 -3.85 -0.19
CA PHE A 53 -7.46 -4.87 -1.17
C PHE A 53 -6.53 -6.10 -1.19
N PRO A 54 -6.39 -6.82 -0.05
CA PRO A 54 -5.38 -7.88 0.09
C PRO A 54 -5.60 -9.05 -0.88
N SER A 55 -6.85 -9.35 -1.25
CA SER A 55 -7.18 -10.45 -2.17
C SER A 55 -6.87 -10.14 -3.64
N LYS A 56 -6.57 -8.88 -3.97
CA LYS A 56 -6.23 -8.45 -5.34
C LYS A 56 -4.74 -8.28 -5.55
N LEU A 57 -3.96 -8.18 -4.47
CA LEU A 57 -2.50 -8.06 -4.55
C LEU A 57 -1.88 -9.34 -5.10
N ASN A 58 -0.80 -9.18 -5.88
CA ASN A 58 -0.01 -10.32 -6.32
C ASN A 58 0.64 -11.00 -5.10
N PRO A 59 0.59 -12.34 -4.95
CA PRO A 59 1.21 -13.05 -3.82
C PRO A 59 2.72 -12.82 -3.65
N GLN A 60 3.43 -12.43 -4.72
CA GLN A 60 4.86 -12.11 -4.67
C GLN A 60 5.16 -10.76 -3.98
N THR A 61 4.14 -9.93 -3.78
CA THR A 61 4.26 -8.62 -3.13
C THR A 61 4.85 -8.75 -1.72
N ILE A 62 5.81 -7.90 -1.40
CA ILE A 62 6.28 -7.72 -0.03
C ILE A 62 5.49 -6.58 0.61
N VAL A 63 4.87 -6.85 1.75
CA VAL A 63 4.15 -5.84 2.54
C VAL A 63 5.13 -5.13 3.46
N HIS A 64 5.18 -3.81 3.43
CA HIS A 64 6.00 -3.00 4.32
C HIS A 64 5.13 -2.40 5.42
N ASN A 65 5.29 -2.93 6.62
CA ASN A 65 4.54 -2.52 7.81
C ASN A 65 5.25 -1.37 8.52
N TRP A 66 4.54 -0.25 8.70
CA TRP A 66 5.09 0.95 9.33
C TRP A 66 4.17 1.62 10.38
N LEU A 67 2.86 1.44 10.34
CA LEU A 67 1.95 2.18 11.23
C LEU A 67 1.89 1.62 12.66
N GLY A 68 1.94 0.28 12.80
CA GLY A 68 1.83 -0.44 14.07
C GLY A 68 2.06 -1.95 13.91
N PRO A 69 2.16 -2.76 14.97
CA PRO A 69 2.73 -4.12 14.88
C PRO A 69 1.83 -5.18 14.21
N GLY A 70 0.57 -4.86 13.88
CA GLY A 70 -0.46 -5.86 13.56
C GLY A 70 -0.53 -6.34 12.11
N VAL A 71 0.16 -5.70 11.16
CA VAL A 71 -0.01 -6.02 9.73
C VAL A 71 0.84 -7.22 9.33
N CYS A 72 2.12 -7.29 9.73
CA CYS A 72 2.98 -8.40 9.33
C CYS A 72 2.44 -9.80 9.72
N PRO A 73 1.92 -10.03 10.94
CA PRO A 73 1.32 -11.34 11.28
C PRO A 73 0.15 -11.70 10.35
N LYS A 74 -0.70 -10.73 10.00
CA LYS A 74 -1.84 -10.92 9.09
C LYS A 74 -1.39 -11.18 7.65
N ALA A 75 -0.35 -10.49 7.20
CA ALA A 75 0.21 -10.63 5.86
C ALA A 75 0.85 -12.02 5.69
N VAL A 76 1.69 -12.44 6.65
CA VAL A 76 2.33 -13.75 6.65
C VAL A 76 1.31 -14.88 6.73
N ALA A 77 0.25 -14.74 7.54
CA ALA A 77 -0.84 -15.72 7.60
C ALA A 77 -1.57 -15.90 6.25
N LYS A 78 -1.48 -14.92 5.35
CA LYS A 78 -2.02 -14.96 3.98
C LYS A 78 -0.98 -15.34 2.91
N GLY A 79 0.23 -15.73 3.33
CA GLY A 79 1.32 -16.16 2.42
C GLY A 79 2.18 -15.03 1.86
N PHE A 80 2.02 -13.79 2.32
CA PHE A 80 2.87 -12.68 1.90
C PHE A 80 4.17 -12.64 2.70
N ARG A 81 5.23 -12.12 2.09
CA ARG A 81 6.44 -11.69 2.82
C ARG A 81 6.20 -10.31 3.41
N CYS A 82 6.78 -10.02 4.57
CA CYS A 82 6.61 -8.73 5.23
C CYS A 82 7.95 -8.14 5.71
N ILE A 83 8.14 -6.85 5.47
CA ILE A 83 9.19 -6.03 6.09
C ILE A 83 8.57 -5.32 7.30
N PHE A 84 9.18 -5.50 8.46
CA PHE A 84 8.72 -4.90 9.71
C PHE A 84 9.55 -3.66 10.03
N SER A 85 8.95 -2.47 9.93
CA SER A 85 9.61 -1.18 10.20
C SER A 85 8.63 -0.19 10.83
N ASN A 86 8.13 -0.53 12.01
CA ASN A 86 7.19 0.30 12.77
C ASN A 86 7.76 1.70 13.12
N GLN A 87 7.04 2.75 12.77
CA GLN A 87 7.41 4.14 13.00
C GLN A 87 7.64 4.50 14.48
N GLY A 88 6.98 3.82 15.42
CA GLY A 88 7.14 4.08 16.85
C GLY A 88 8.49 3.65 17.42
N VAL A 89 9.32 2.94 16.63
CA VAL A 89 10.60 2.39 17.09
C VAL A 89 11.72 2.59 16.06
N TRP A 90 11.42 2.45 14.77
CA TRP A 90 12.43 2.30 13.72
C TRP A 90 12.63 3.54 12.84
N PHE A 91 11.80 4.58 13.00
CA PHE A 91 11.95 5.80 12.23
C PHE A 91 12.94 6.74 12.89
N ILE A 92 14.13 6.86 12.29
CA ILE A 92 15.22 7.72 12.78
C ILE A 92 14.96 9.23 12.62
N LEU A 93 13.87 9.61 11.94
CA LEU A 93 13.45 11.02 11.77
C LEU A 93 12.50 11.49 12.87
N VAL A 94 12.05 10.60 13.75
CA VAL A 94 11.25 10.98 14.92
C VAL A 94 12.24 11.56 15.94
N GLY A 95 12.27 12.88 16.06
CA GLY A 95 13.01 13.55 17.14
C GLY A 95 12.48 13.17 18.52
N GLU A 96 13.26 13.42 19.57
CA GLU A 96 12.97 13.13 20.99
C GLU A 96 11.73 13.88 21.57
N GLY A 97 10.78 14.31 20.74
CA GLY A 97 9.60 15.08 21.16
C GLY A 97 8.45 14.24 21.72
N ASN A 98 8.56 12.90 21.74
CA ASN A 98 7.50 12.00 22.24
C ASN A 98 8.00 11.00 23.31
N LEU A 99 9.18 11.23 23.90
CA LEU A 99 9.63 10.53 25.10
C LEU A 99 9.50 11.48 26.30
N SER A 100 8.27 11.76 26.70
CA SER A 100 7.93 12.45 27.95
C SER A 100 6.82 11.71 28.67
#